data_AF-A0A3B4B363-F1
#
_entry.id   AF-A0A3B4B363-F1
#
_cell.length_a   1.000
_cell.length_b   1.000
_cell.length_c   1.000
_cell.angle_alpha   90.00
_cell.angle_beta   90.00
_cell.angle_gamma   90.00
#
_symmetry.space_group_name_H-M   'P 1'
#
loop_
_entity.id
_entity.type
_entity.pdbx_description
1 polymer ?
#
loop_
_entity_poly.entity_id
_entity_poly.type
_entity_poly.pdbx_seq_one_letter_code
_entity_poly.pdbx_strand_id
1 'polypeptide(L)'
;MQAIYVAMWPFEARSEDEMSFDKGDLFDVLSRNGDWWKARRIDKNGRVLGTGIVPSNYLEWFYGTIPRSKTETLLMCSENENGAFLICRSEKDTGGYVISVKSWTPVRHFKVLQDKEKKYHFEASQHFFSLMDLVNHFIDCFSVSLEEESLYVALWDFEARQQEEEGQEGEVSFQRGDQFKVLGCSEECWKVQKIDQNGKVLSSEIVPCNYLERAESLEAQP
;
A
#
# COMPACT_ATOMS: atom_id res chain seq x y z
N MET A 1 -3.64 2.77 -0.34
CA MET A 1 -2.62 2.47 0.70
C MET A 1 -3.11 2.84 2.09
N GLN A 2 -2.66 2.10 3.11
CA GLN A 2 -3.06 2.28 4.51
C GLN A 2 -1.92 2.89 5.35
N ALA A 3 -2.18 4.00 6.02
CA ALA A 3 -1.22 4.64 6.93
C ALA A 3 -1.43 4.14 8.36
N ILE A 4 -0.36 3.74 9.04
CA ILE A 4 -0.41 3.39 10.46
C ILE A 4 -0.13 4.63 11.31
N TYR A 5 -1.02 4.89 12.27
CA TYR A 5 -0.99 6.02 13.19
C TYR A 5 -0.53 5.59 14.59
N VAL A 6 -0.01 6.54 15.36
CA VAL A 6 0.38 6.36 16.76
C VAL A 6 -0.39 7.32 17.65
N ALA A 7 -0.83 6.85 18.81
CA ALA A 7 -1.37 7.71 19.85
C ALA A 7 -0.26 8.53 20.52
N MET A 8 -0.36 9.85 20.47
CA MET A 8 0.61 10.77 21.07
C MET A 8 0.36 11.02 22.56
N TRP A 9 -0.89 10.78 22.99
CA TRP A 9 -1.35 10.91 24.37
C TRP A 9 -2.32 9.77 24.70
N PRO A 10 -2.46 9.39 25.99
CA PRO A 10 -3.49 8.45 26.39
C PRO A 10 -4.88 9.10 26.27
N PHE A 11 -5.90 8.28 26.06
CA PHE A 11 -7.28 8.69 25.98
C PHE A 11 -8.18 7.69 26.71
N GLU A 12 -9.16 8.20 27.45
CA GLU A 12 -10.16 7.42 28.14
C GLU A 12 -11.52 7.65 27.48
N ALA A 13 -12.09 6.57 26.96
CA ALA A 13 -13.39 6.56 26.31
C ALA A 13 -14.49 7.05 27.26
N ARG A 14 -15.38 7.88 26.73
CA ARG A 14 -16.52 8.46 27.45
C ARG A 14 -17.85 7.87 27.02
N SER A 15 -17.86 7.07 25.96
CA SER A 15 -19.03 6.39 25.40
C SER A 15 -18.64 5.00 24.90
N GLU A 16 -19.62 4.14 24.66
CA GLU A 16 -19.38 2.73 24.26
C GLU A 16 -18.78 2.58 22.86
N ASP A 17 -19.00 3.56 21.98
CA ASP A 17 -18.44 3.58 20.63
C ASP A 17 -16.97 4.01 20.61
N GLU A 18 -16.53 4.73 21.65
CA GLU A 18 -15.17 5.22 21.81
C GLU A 18 -14.21 4.14 22.31
N MET A 19 -12.94 4.23 21.91
CA MET A 19 -11.90 3.31 22.36
C MET A 19 -10.90 4.00 23.27
N SER A 20 -10.67 3.46 24.48
CA SER A 20 -9.57 3.88 25.35
C SER A 20 -8.23 3.34 24.86
N PHE A 21 -7.18 4.14 25.00
CA PHE A 21 -5.83 3.77 24.57
C PHE A 21 -4.74 4.50 25.33
N ASP A 22 -3.54 3.92 25.31
CA ASP A 22 -2.35 4.51 25.91
C ASP A 22 -1.49 5.25 24.88
N LYS A 23 -0.64 6.16 25.37
CA LYS A 23 0.37 6.79 24.51
C LYS A 23 1.29 5.72 23.91
N GLY A 24 1.45 5.76 22.59
CA GLY A 24 2.26 4.82 21.83
C GLY A 24 1.46 3.65 21.25
N ASP A 25 0.18 3.51 21.60
CA ASP A 25 -0.72 2.56 20.95
C ASP A 25 -0.80 2.86 19.45
N LEU A 26 -0.89 1.78 18.67
CA LEU A 26 -0.88 1.83 17.22
C LEU A 26 -2.28 1.70 16.67
N PHE A 27 -2.55 2.45 15.60
CA PHE A 27 -3.86 2.53 15.00
C PHE A 27 -3.79 2.38 13.48
N ASP A 28 -4.65 1.52 12.98
CA ASP A 28 -5.05 1.53 11.60
C ASP A 28 -6.36 2.33 11.46
N VAL A 29 -6.32 3.45 10.73
CA VAL A 29 -7.46 4.36 10.58
C VAL A 29 -8.32 3.94 9.38
N LEU A 30 -9.56 3.55 9.66
CA LEU A 30 -10.55 3.07 8.70
C LEU A 30 -11.32 4.22 8.02
N SER A 31 -11.60 5.31 8.74
CA SER A 31 -12.38 6.44 8.22
C SER A 31 -12.04 7.74 8.94
N ARG A 32 -11.93 8.84 8.19
CA ARG A 32 -11.49 10.16 8.67
C ARG A 32 -12.60 11.21 8.64
N ASN A 33 -13.71 10.94 9.33
CA ASN A 33 -14.89 11.81 9.30
C ASN A 33 -14.85 12.83 10.45
N GLY A 34 -14.35 14.04 10.16
CA GLY A 34 -14.28 15.12 11.14
C GLY A 34 -13.25 14.85 12.26
N ASP A 35 -13.60 15.21 13.49
CA ASP A 35 -12.70 15.14 14.65
C ASP A 35 -12.65 13.75 15.31
N TRP A 36 -13.54 12.83 14.92
CA TRP A 36 -13.62 11.47 15.45
C TRP A 36 -13.46 10.47 14.34
N TRP A 37 -12.36 9.72 14.38
CA TRP A 37 -12.01 8.76 13.35
C TRP A 37 -12.37 7.35 13.79
N LYS A 38 -12.85 6.54 12.85
CA LYS A 38 -13.02 5.10 13.10
C LYS A 38 -11.67 4.43 12.88
N ALA A 39 -11.17 3.70 13.87
CA ALA A 39 -9.86 3.07 13.83
C ALA A 39 -9.84 1.71 14.51
N ARG A 40 -8.87 0.87 14.11
CA ARG A 40 -8.50 -0.38 14.77
C ARG A 40 -7.24 -0.16 15.58
N ARG A 41 -7.26 -0.42 16.88
CA ARG A 41 -6.02 -0.50 17.65
C ARG A 41 -5.32 -1.80 17.30
N ILE A 42 -4.03 -1.74 17.03
CA ILE A 42 -3.22 -2.90 16.68
C ILE A 42 -2.04 -3.06 17.65
N ASP A 43 -1.61 -4.30 17.88
CA ASP A 43 -0.43 -4.57 18.69
C ASP A 43 0.88 -4.41 17.89
N LYS A 44 2.02 -4.65 18.53
CA LYS A 44 3.35 -4.60 17.91
C LYS A 44 3.56 -5.63 16.78
N ASN A 45 2.68 -6.61 16.66
CA ASN A 45 2.66 -7.61 15.61
C ASN A 45 1.51 -7.34 14.64
N GLY A 46 0.89 -6.14 14.70
CA GLY A 46 -0.24 -5.68 13.88
C GLY A 46 -1.58 -6.38 14.14
N ARG A 47 -1.69 -7.19 15.20
CA ARG A 47 -2.95 -7.86 15.55
C ARG A 47 -3.96 -6.84 16.04
N VAL A 48 -5.19 -6.91 15.52
CA VAL A 48 -6.28 -6.04 15.94
C VAL A 48 -6.67 -6.36 17.39
N LEU A 49 -6.48 -5.38 18.27
CA LEU A 49 -6.83 -5.42 19.69
C LEU A 49 -8.23 -4.87 19.98
N GLY A 50 -8.79 -4.07 19.06
CA GLY A 50 -10.12 -3.48 19.20
C GLY A 50 -10.45 -2.55 18.04
N THR A 51 -11.72 -2.24 17.84
CA THR A 51 -12.22 -1.28 16.84
C THR A 51 -13.20 -0.31 17.49
N GLY A 52 -13.12 0.98 17.17
CA GLY A 52 -13.96 2.02 17.76
C GLY A 52 -13.67 3.40 17.17
N ILE A 53 -14.29 4.43 17.72
CA ILE A 53 -13.97 5.82 17.38
C ILE A 53 -12.93 6.41 18.33
N VAL A 54 -12.04 7.23 17.79
CA VAL A 54 -10.94 7.87 18.50
C VAL A 54 -10.79 9.32 18.07
N PRO A 55 -10.39 10.24 18.96
CA PRO A 55 -10.19 11.63 18.60
C PRO A 55 -8.99 11.76 17.65
N SER A 56 -9.21 12.34 16.47
CA SER A 56 -8.22 12.41 15.40
C SER A 56 -6.96 13.18 15.82
N ASN A 57 -7.14 14.23 16.62
CA ASN A 57 -6.06 15.07 17.11
C ASN A 57 -5.15 14.38 18.15
N TYR A 58 -5.44 13.14 18.55
CA TYR A 58 -4.56 12.33 19.41
C TYR A 58 -3.64 11.41 18.60
N LEU A 59 -3.92 11.26 17.31
CA LEU A 59 -3.22 10.34 16.43
C LEU A 59 -2.29 11.09 15.48
N GLU A 60 -1.06 10.62 15.38
CA GLU A 60 -0.09 11.09 14.40
C GLU A 60 0.28 9.96 13.44
N TRP A 61 0.38 10.27 12.15
CA TRP A 61 0.89 9.35 11.13
C TRP A 61 2.42 9.17 11.22
N PHE A 62 3.05 9.86 12.18
CA PHE A 62 4.48 9.92 12.38
C PHE A 62 4.84 9.37 13.77
N TYR A 63 5.51 8.21 13.79
CA TYR A 63 5.84 7.52 15.05
C TYR A 63 7.01 8.15 15.82
N GLY A 64 7.68 9.16 15.25
CA GLY A 64 8.96 9.61 15.79
C GLY A 64 10.08 8.65 15.40
N THR A 65 10.92 8.30 16.37
CA THR A 65 12.12 7.49 16.14
C THR A 65 11.81 6.01 16.38
N ILE A 66 11.79 5.19 15.31
CA ILE A 66 11.67 3.73 15.41
C ILE A 66 12.92 3.07 14.80
N PRO A 67 13.51 2.06 15.48
CA PRO A 67 14.49 1.18 14.86
C PRO A 67 13.92 0.46 13.63
N ARG A 68 14.71 0.38 12.55
CA ARG A 68 14.30 -0.28 11.30
C ARG A 68 13.71 -1.68 11.50
N SER A 69 14.31 -2.49 12.38
CA SER A 69 13.83 -3.85 12.70
C SER A 69 12.41 -3.86 13.28
N LYS A 70 12.08 -2.87 14.12
CA LYS A 70 10.73 -2.71 14.68
C LYS A 70 9.75 -2.23 13.61
N THR A 71 10.17 -1.33 12.72
CA THR A 71 9.35 -0.92 11.56
C THR A 71 9.03 -2.10 10.64
N GLU A 72 10.01 -2.93 10.32
CA GLU A 72 9.83 -4.14 9.51
C GLU A 72 8.86 -5.12 10.18
N THR A 73 9.01 -5.36 11.48
CA THR A 73 8.10 -6.24 12.26
C THR A 73 6.66 -5.73 12.23
N LEU A 74 6.47 -4.42 12.43
CA LEU A 74 5.15 -3.79 12.42
C LEU A 74 4.47 -3.90 11.06
N LEU A 75 5.20 -3.67 9.97
CA LEU A 75 4.67 -3.70 8.61
C LEU A 75 4.40 -5.12 8.11
N MET A 76 5.27 -6.08 8.40
CA MET A 76 5.18 -7.46 7.89
C MET A 76 4.08 -8.31 8.56
N CYS A 77 3.32 -7.75 9.50
CA CYS A 77 2.11 -8.36 10.04
C CYS A 77 1.15 -8.82 8.93
N SER A 78 0.55 -10.01 9.08
CA SER A 78 -0.42 -10.59 8.14
C SER A 78 -1.67 -9.73 7.93
N GLU A 79 -2.10 -9.01 8.96
CA GLU A 79 -3.30 -8.18 8.96
C GLU A 79 -3.13 -6.87 8.17
N ASN A 80 -1.90 -6.44 7.93
CA ASN A 80 -1.62 -5.29 7.08
C ASN A 80 -1.72 -5.67 5.61
N GLU A 81 -2.31 -4.81 4.79
CA GLU A 81 -2.28 -4.98 3.34
C GLU A 81 -0.94 -4.56 2.74
N ASN A 82 -0.57 -5.09 1.57
CA ASN A 82 0.57 -4.54 0.84
C ASN A 82 0.31 -3.09 0.45
N GLY A 83 1.35 -2.27 0.57
CA GLY A 83 1.21 -0.82 0.53
C GLY A 83 0.86 -0.18 1.88
N ALA A 84 0.64 -0.95 2.96
CA ALA A 84 0.65 -0.39 4.30
C ALA A 84 2.01 0.29 4.56
N PHE A 85 2.01 1.47 5.17
CA PHE A 85 3.25 2.22 5.37
C PHE A 85 3.37 2.89 6.74
N LEU A 86 4.61 3.16 7.11
CA LEU A 86 5.02 3.85 8.33
C LEU A 86 6.00 4.97 8.00
N ILE A 87 5.88 6.10 8.69
CA ILE A 87 6.83 7.21 8.58
C ILE A 87 7.59 7.35 9.90
N CYS A 88 8.92 7.26 9.81
CA CYS A 88 9.82 7.27 10.96
C CYS A 88 10.93 8.29 10.77
N ARG A 89 11.47 8.85 11.85
CA ARG A 89 12.74 9.60 11.86
C ARG A 89 13.91 8.62 11.96
N SER A 90 14.95 8.88 11.19
CA SER A 90 16.20 8.12 11.29
C SER A 90 16.91 8.41 12.62
N GLU A 91 17.28 7.36 13.36
CA GLU A 91 18.14 7.47 14.55
C GLU A 91 19.55 7.97 14.23
N LYS A 92 20.04 7.66 13.02
CA LYS A 92 21.44 7.86 12.62
C LYS A 92 21.67 9.14 11.83
N ASP A 93 20.60 9.83 11.43
CA ASP A 93 20.69 10.96 10.51
C ASP A 93 19.85 12.12 11.05
N THR A 94 20.54 13.16 11.50
CA THR A 94 19.93 14.34 12.13
C THR A 94 19.00 15.04 11.15
N GLY A 95 17.70 14.73 11.21
CA GLY A 95 16.64 15.40 10.47
C GLY A 95 16.01 14.61 9.32
N GLY A 96 16.51 13.41 9.01
CA GLY A 96 15.96 12.58 7.92
C GLY A 96 14.69 11.83 8.32
N TYR A 97 13.70 11.83 7.44
CA TYR A 97 12.52 10.95 7.56
C TYR A 97 12.72 9.71 6.67
N VAL A 98 12.06 8.61 7.01
CA VAL A 98 12.04 7.38 6.22
C VAL A 98 10.59 6.93 6.12
N ILE A 99 10.13 6.72 4.89
CA ILE A 99 8.84 6.12 4.61
C ILE A 99 9.10 4.64 4.31
N SER A 100 8.58 3.76 5.16
CA SER A 100 8.75 2.32 5.03
C SER A 100 7.42 1.72 4.61
N VAL A 101 7.43 0.89 3.57
CA VAL A 101 6.21 0.33 2.99
C VAL A 101 6.27 -1.19 2.96
N LYS A 102 5.20 -1.81 3.44
CA LYS A 102 4.96 -3.24 3.29
C LYS A 102 4.90 -3.58 1.81
N SER A 103 5.78 -4.47 1.41
CA SER A 103 5.82 -5.15 0.12
C SER A 103 5.86 -6.65 0.39
N TRP A 104 5.70 -7.45 -0.66
CA TRP A 104 5.67 -8.90 -0.56
C TRP A 104 6.87 -9.50 0.16
N THR A 105 8.10 -9.09 -0.19
CA THR A 105 9.32 -9.21 0.61
C THR A 105 10.49 -8.55 -0.17
N PRO A 106 11.47 -7.87 0.45
CA PRO A 106 11.46 -7.27 1.79
C PRO A 106 10.81 -5.87 1.80
N VAL A 107 10.43 -5.37 2.99
CA VAL A 107 9.92 -3.99 3.21
C VAL A 107 10.79 -2.97 2.47
N ARG A 108 10.15 -2.09 1.69
CA ARG A 108 10.83 -1.01 0.96
C ARG A 108 10.99 0.20 1.86
N HIS A 109 12.17 0.81 1.88
CA HIS A 109 12.46 1.99 2.69
C HIS A 109 12.91 3.14 1.81
N PHE A 110 12.14 4.22 1.83
CA PHE A 110 12.38 5.44 1.08
C PHE A 110 12.88 6.51 2.02
N LYS A 111 14.14 6.93 1.83
CA LYS A 111 14.71 8.02 2.60
C LYS A 111 14.18 9.34 2.07
N VAL A 112 13.57 10.11 2.95
CA VAL A 112 13.16 11.48 2.67
C VAL A 112 14.28 12.41 3.12
N LEU A 113 14.80 13.15 2.16
CA LEU A 113 15.83 14.14 2.32
C LEU A 113 15.20 15.52 2.47
N GLN A 114 15.93 16.43 3.12
CA GLN A 114 15.58 17.83 3.23
C GLN A 114 16.71 18.66 2.63
N ASP A 115 16.37 19.55 1.70
CA ASP A 115 17.34 20.43 1.05
C ASP A 115 17.68 21.66 1.91
N LYS A 116 18.56 22.53 1.41
CA LYS A 116 18.97 23.77 2.10
C LYS A 116 17.82 24.78 2.27
N GLU A 117 16.78 24.69 1.44
CA GLU A 117 15.58 25.52 1.48
C GLU A 117 14.47 24.91 2.36
N LYS A 118 14.79 23.82 3.09
CA LYS A 118 13.87 23.05 3.94
C LYS A 118 12.76 22.32 3.19
N LYS A 119 12.88 22.14 1.87
CA LYS A 119 11.94 21.33 1.07
C LYS A 119 12.28 19.85 1.20
N TYR A 120 11.25 19.01 1.14
CA TYR A 120 11.35 17.56 1.29
C TYR A 120 11.37 16.87 -0.07
N HIS A 121 12.14 15.79 -0.23
CA HIS A 121 12.21 15.04 -1.48
C HIS A 121 12.72 13.60 -1.28
N PHE A 122 12.37 12.68 -2.20
CA PHE A 122 12.98 11.35 -2.29
C PHE A 122 14.20 11.33 -3.23
N GLU A 123 14.06 12.02 -4.37
CA GLU A 123 15.06 12.12 -5.44
C GLU A 123 15.31 13.59 -5.79
N ALA A 124 16.28 13.89 -6.65
CA ALA A 124 16.68 15.27 -6.94
C ALA A 124 15.68 16.07 -7.80
N SER A 125 14.63 15.45 -8.34
CA SER A 125 13.75 16.07 -9.34
C SER A 125 12.51 16.75 -8.76
N GLN A 126 11.92 16.20 -7.68
CA GLN A 126 10.67 16.68 -7.10
C GLN A 126 10.85 17.11 -5.66
N HIS A 127 10.41 18.33 -5.35
CA HIS A 127 10.58 18.94 -4.04
C HIS A 127 9.23 19.44 -3.50
N PHE A 128 8.99 19.23 -2.21
CA PHE A 128 7.73 19.53 -1.54
C PHE A 128 7.96 20.49 -0.39
N PHE A 129 7.06 21.45 -0.20
CA PHE A 129 7.16 22.44 0.87
C PHE A 129 6.80 21.86 2.25
N SER A 130 6.02 20.79 2.29
CA SER A 130 5.71 20.05 3.51
C SER A 130 5.97 18.55 3.34
N LEU A 131 6.30 17.87 4.44
CA LEU A 131 6.41 16.42 4.46
C LEU A 131 5.08 15.76 4.10
N MET A 132 3.96 16.37 4.49
CA MET A 132 2.62 15.87 4.17
C MET A 132 2.34 15.90 2.67
N ASP A 133 2.76 16.96 1.96
CA ASP A 133 2.60 17.03 0.49
C ASP A 133 3.39 15.92 -0.20
N LEU A 134 4.61 15.67 0.27
CA LEU A 134 5.43 14.55 -0.22
C LEU A 134 4.75 13.21 0.06
N VAL A 135 4.16 13.03 1.24
CA VAL A 135 3.48 11.80 1.64
C VAL A 135 2.22 11.58 0.81
N ASN A 136 1.43 12.63 0.56
CA ASN A 136 0.26 12.53 -0.31
C ASN A 136 0.67 12.15 -1.73
N HIS A 137 1.70 12.81 -2.29
CA HIS A 137 2.25 12.44 -3.59
C HIS A 137 2.76 10.99 -3.61
N PHE A 138 3.45 10.56 -2.55
CA PHE A 138 3.91 9.20 -2.40
C PHE A 138 2.76 8.20 -2.43
N ILE A 139 1.68 8.46 -1.67
CA ILE A 139 0.51 7.59 -1.61
C ILE A 139 -0.14 7.48 -2.99
N ASP A 140 -0.30 8.60 -3.70
CA ASP A 140 -0.95 8.63 -5.01
C ASP A 140 -0.11 7.87 -6.05
N CYS A 141 1.19 8.15 -6.15
CA CYS A 141 2.06 7.48 -7.12
C CYS A 141 2.38 6.03 -6.77
N PHE A 142 2.55 5.70 -5.48
CA PHE A 142 2.91 4.34 -5.07
C PHE A 142 1.72 3.39 -5.11
N SER A 143 0.49 3.88 -4.92
CA SER A 143 -0.71 3.07 -5.15
C SER A 143 -0.77 2.58 -6.60
N VAL A 144 -0.48 3.45 -7.57
CA VAL A 144 -0.38 3.08 -9.00
C VAL A 144 0.71 2.03 -9.24
N SER A 145 1.91 2.24 -8.68
CA SER A 145 3.02 1.29 -8.84
C SER A 145 2.77 -0.09 -8.22
N LEU A 146 2.01 -0.19 -7.13
CA LEU A 146 1.65 -1.47 -6.51
C LEU A 146 0.62 -2.26 -7.32
N GLU A 147 -0.33 -1.56 -7.96
CA GLU A 147 -1.27 -2.18 -8.89
C GLU A 147 -0.50 -2.78 -10.09
N GLU A 148 0.54 -2.09 -10.56
CA GLU A 148 1.41 -2.56 -11.65
C GLU A 148 2.30 -3.77 -11.29
N GLU A 149 2.67 -3.93 -10.01
CA GLU A 149 3.53 -5.03 -9.53
C GLU A 149 2.76 -6.30 -9.14
N SER A 150 1.42 -6.25 -9.05
CA SER A 150 0.60 -7.38 -8.60
C SER A 150 0.46 -8.45 -9.69
N LEU A 151 0.60 -9.72 -9.30
CA LEU A 151 0.41 -10.86 -10.20
C LEU A 151 -1.06 -11.28 -10.25
N TYR A 152 -1.55 -11.48 -11.45
CA TYR A 152 -2.89 -11.94 -11.73
C TYR A 152 -2.86 -13.29 -12.44
N VAL A 153 -3.85 -14.12 -12.17
CA VAL A 153 -4.01 -15.45 -12.75
C VAL A 153 -5.29 -15.48 -13.54
N ALA A 154 -5.24 -16.03 -14.75
CA ALA A 154 -6.45 -16.34 -15.51
C ALA A 154 -7.25 -17.43 -14.80
N LEU A 155 -8.49 -17.10 -14.46
CA LEU A 155 -9.42 -18.04 -13.83
C LEU A 155 -10.06 -19.02 -14.84
N TRP A 156 -10.12 -18.61 -16.12
CA TRP A 156 -10.79 -19.32 -17.21
C TRP A 156 -9.92 -19.26 -18.47
N ASP A 157 -10.10 -20.25 -19.34
CA ASP A 157 -9.55 -20.19 -20.70
C ASP A 157 -10.28 -19.09 -21.48
N PHE A 158 -9.54 -18.37 -22.31
CA PHE A 158 -10.07 -17.33 -23.19
C PHE A 158 -9.54 -17.54 -24.61
N GLU A 159 -10.45 -17.54 -25.57
CA GLU A 159 -10.12 -17.61 -26.98
C GLU A 159 -10.48 -16.27 -27.64
N ALA A 160 -9.46 -15.53 -28.06
CA ALA A 160 -9.65 -14.30 -28.80
C ALA A 160 -10.31 -14.60 -30.15
N ARG A 161 -11.33 -13.82 -30.50
CA ARG A 161 -11.98 -13.91 -31.81
C ARG A 161 -11.06 -13.23 -32.82
N GLN A 162 -10.36 -14.00 -33.64
CA GLN A 162 -9.41 -13.52 -34.64
C GLN A 162 -9.91 -12.26 -35.40
N GLN A 163 -9.33 -11.11 -35.10
CA GLN A 163 -9.17 -9.97 -36.01
C GLN A 163 -7.80 -9.33 -35.70
N GLU A 164 -6.74 -9.95 -36.22
CA GLU A 164 -5.42 -9.32 -36.26
C GLU A 164 -5.43 -8.25 -37.35
N GLU A 165 -5.64 -6.98 -36.98
CA GLU A 165 -5.16 -5.86 -37.78
C GLU A 165 -3.73 -5.53 -37.34
N GLU A 166 -2.77 -5.55 -38.28
CA GLU A 166 -1.36 -5.26 -37.99
C GLU A 166 -1.21 -3.90 -37.29
N GLY A 167 -0.73 -3.93 -36.04
CA GLY A 167 -0.37 -2.74 -35.27
C GLY A 167 -1.38 -2.27 -34.20
N GLN A 168 -2.46 -3.01 -33.96
CA GLN A 168 -3.37 -2.75 -32.82
C GLN A 168 -3.10 -3.68 -31.63
N GLU A 169 -3.20 -3.16 -30.41
CA GLU A 169 -3.23 -3.95 -29.18
C GLU A 169 -4.55 -4.76 -29.16
N GLY A 170 -4.48 -6.01 -29.61
CA GLY A 170 -5.64 -6.91 -29.70
C GLY A 170 -5.82 -7.81 -28.47
N GLU A 171 -7.00 -8.40 -28.35
CA GLU A 171 -7.25 -9.51 -27.42
C GLU A 171 -6.42 -10.74 -27.86
N VAL A 172 -5.77 -11.41 -26.92
CA VAL A 172 -4.97 -12.62 -27.19
C VAL A 172 -5.53 -13.78 -26.38
N SER A 173 -5.53 -14.99 -26.96
CA SER A 173 -5.99 -16.19 -26.27
C SER A 173 -5.05 -16.58 -25.13
N PHE A 174 -5.62 -16.98 -24.00
CA PHE A 174 -4.88 -17.44 -22.82
C PHE A 174 -5.58 -18.62 -22.15
N GLN A 175 -4.83 -19.35 -21.31
CA GLN A 175 -5.31 -20.52 -20.59
C GLN A 175 -5.47 -20.19 -19.11
N ARG A 176 -6.39 -20.89 -18.47
CA ARG A 176 -6.53 -20.90 -17.02
C ARG A 176 -5.19 -21.24 -16.37
N GLY A 177 -4.78 -20.41 -15.41
CA GLY A 177 -3.50 -20.55 -14.71
C GLY A 177 -2.37 -19.71 -15.32
N ASP A 178 -2.55 -19.13 -16.50
CA ASP A 178 -1.59 -18.17 -17.04
C ASP A 178 -1.46 -16.95 -16.10
N GLN A 179 -0.23 -16.44 -15.98
CA GLN A 179 0.08 -15.33 -15.09
C GLN A 179 0.27 -14.03 -15.86
N PHE A 180 -0.16 -12.94 -15.24
CA PHE A 180 -0.18 -11.60 -15.83
C PHE A 180 0.29 -10.53 -14.85
N LYS A 181 0.93 -9.48 -15.37
CA LYS A 181 1.06 -8.19 -14.69
C LYS A 181 0.05 -7.22 -15.30
N VAL A 182 -0.70 -6.51 -14.48
CA VAL A 182 -1.63 -5.49 -14.97
C VAL A 182 -0.86 -4.20 -15.19
N LEU A 183 -0.98 -3.60 -16.38
CA LEU A 183 -0.37 -2.32 -16.73
C LEU A 183 -1.36 -1.16 -16.65
N GLY A 184 -2.66 -1.46 -16.63
CA GLY A 184 -3.72 -0.47 -16.50
C GLY A 184 -5.10 -1.12 -16.57
N CYS A 185 -6.04 -0.64 -15.76
CA CYS A 185 -7.40 -1.15 -15.67
C CYS A 185 -8.43 -0.09 -16.09
N SER A 186 -9.41 -0.49 -16.90
CA SER A 186 -10.64 0.27 -17.17
C SER A 186 -11.87 -0.58 -16.83
N GLU A 187 -13.07 0.01 -16.86
CA GLU A 187 -14.32 -0.72 -16.59
C GLU A 187 -14.61 -1.82 -17.63
N GLU A 188 -14.14 -1.64 -18.87
CA GLU A 188 -14.43 -2.56 -19.98
C GLU A 188 -13.30 -3.59 -20.19
N CYS A 189 -12.04 -3.17 -20.07
CA CYS A 189 -10.89 -4.02 -20.33
C CYS A 189 -9.64 -3.62 -19.55
N TRP A 190 -8.76 -4.60 -19.34
CA TRP A 190 -7.47 -4.43 -18.66
C TRP A 190 -6.34 -4.64 -19.64
N LYS A 191 -5.36 -3.75 -19.60
CA LYS A 191 -4.10 -3.90 -20.32
C LYS A 191 -3.14 -4.68 -19.44
N VAL A 192 -2.63 -5.79 -19.95
CA VAL A 192 -1.80 -6.72 -19.17
C VAL A 192 -0.56 -7.17 -19.93
N GLN A 193 0.41 -7.69 -19.19
CA GLN A 193 1.57 -8.41 -19.70
C GLN A 193 1.51 -9.86 -19.25
N LYS A 194 1.41 -10.80 -20.19
CA LYS A 194 1.57 -12.22 -19.89
C LYS A 194 3.02 -12.49 -19.53
N ILE A 195 3.23 -13.26 -18.47
CA ILE A 195 4.58 -13.63 -18.01
C ILE A 195 4.75 -15.14 -17.94
N ASP A 196 5.99 -15.60 -18.08
CA ASP A 196 6.33 -16.99 -17.78
C ASP A 196 6.53 -17.21 -16.27
N GLN A 197 6.81 -18.47 -15.90
CA GLN A 197 7.07 -18.88 -14.51
C GLN A 197 8.29 -18.18 -13.87
N ASN A 198 9.15 -17.55 -14.67
CA ASN A 198 10.32 -16.79 -14.20
C ASN A 198 10.05 -15.27 -14.18
N GLY A 199 8.82 -14.84 -14.46
CA GLY A 199 8.42 -13.44 -14.52
C GLY A 199 8.86 -12.69 -15.78
N LYS A 200 9.32 -13.40 -16.81
CA LYS A 200 9.69 -12.79 -18.09
C LYS A 200 8.43 -12.48 -18.89
N VAL A 201 8.32 -11.25 -19.38
CA VAL A 201 7.22 -10.81 -20.26
C VAL A 201 7.26 -11.59 -21.58
N LEU A 202 6.14 -12.22 -21.92
CA LEU A 202 5.92 -12.98 -23.15
C LEU A 202 5.18 -12.14 -24.20
N SER A 203 4.14 -11.41 -23.77
CA SER A 203 3.26 -10.62 -24.63
C SER A 203 2.60 -9.48 -23.83
N SER A 204 2.02 -8.50 -24.52
CA SER A 204 1.14 -7.48 -23.95
C SER A 204 -0.22 -7.58 -24.63
N GLU A 205 -1.29 -7.58 -23.84
CA GLU A 205 -2.61 -8.05 -24.26
C GLU A 205 -3.71 -7.20 -23.60
N ILE A 206 -4.89 -7.13 -24.23
CA ILE A 206 -6.09 -6.58 -23.60
C ILE A 206 -6.98 -7.75 -23.18
N VAL A 207 -7.39 -7.75 -21.91
CA VAL A 207 -8.18 -8.83 -21.30
C VAL A 207 -9.46 -8.26 -20.68
N PRO A 208 -10.62 -8.91 -20.83
CA PRO A 208 -11.83 -8.49 -20.13
C PRO A 208 -11.64 -8.52 -18.60
N CYS A 209 -12.17 -7.51 -17.91
CA CYS A 209 -11.93 -7.25 -16.48
C CYS A 209 -12.34 -8.38 -15.52
N ASN A 210 -13.12 -9.38 -15.97
CA ASN A 210 -13.66 -10.46 -15.17
C ASN A 210 -12.94 -11.82 -15.32
N TYR A 211 -11.85 -11.90 -16.10
CA TYR A 211 -11.11 -13.16 -16.33
C TYR A 211 -9.92 -13.35 -15.39
N LEU A 212 -9.45 -12.27 -14.78
CA LEU A 212 -8.23 -12.26 -13.99
C LEU A 212 -8.56 -12.05 -12.51
N GLU A 213 -7.91 -12.83 -11.66
CA GLU A 213 -7.95 -12.63 -10.21
C GLU A 213 -6.51 -12.48 -9.70
N ARG A 214 -6.33 -11.70 -8.63
CA ARG A 214 -5.02 -11.61 -7.98
C ARG A 214 -4.61 -12.99 -7.51
N ALA A 215 -3.38 -13.41 -7.86
CA ALA A 215 -2.83 -14.70 -7.49
C ALA A 215 -2.94 -14.96 -5.97
N GLU A 216 -2.81 -13.90 -5.19
CA GLU A 216 -2.81 -13.92 -3.72
C GLU A 216 -4.20 -14.18 -3.10
N SER A 217 -5.29 -13.87 -3.83
CA SER A 217 -6.65 -14.17 -3.37
C SER A 217 -6.96 -15.67 -3.43
N LEU A 218 -6.26 -16.40 -4.30
CA LEU A 218 -6.45 -17.84 -4.50
C LEU A 218 -5.72 -18.68 -3.45
N GLU A 219 -4.61 -18.17 -2.89
CA GLU A 219 -3.86 -18.84 -1.81
C GLU A 219 -4.55 -18.75 -0.45
N ALA A 220 -5.52 -17.85 -0.29
CA ALA A 220 -6.24 -17.62 0.97
C ALA A 220 -7.53 -18.45 1.13
N GLN A 221 -7.89 -19.30 0.16
CA GLN A 221 -9.05 -20.18 0.25
C GLN A 221 -8.67 -21.53 0.89
N PRO A 222 -9.33 -21.95 1.98
CA PRO A 222 -8.99 -23.16 2.75
C PRO A 222 -9.25 -24.47 2.00
#